data_AF-A0AB34ITE7-F1
#
_entry.id   AF-A0AB34ITE7-F1
#
_cell.length_a   1.000
_cell.length_b   1.000
_cell.length_c   1.000
_cell.angle_alpha   90.00
_cell.angle_beta   90.00
_cell.angle_gamma   90.00
#
_symmetry.space_group_name_H-M   'P 1'
#
loop_
_entity.id
_entity.type
_entity.pdbx_description
1 polymer ?
#
loop_
_entity_poly.entity_id
_entity_poly.type
_entity_poly.pdbx_seq_one_letter_code
_entity_poly.pdbx_strand_id
1 'polypeptide(L)'
;MMAGRWVLQRRGQPEEALERLEDGSGWLTRTGETVRGRWKELPGLLRFVATSGDCYDGSVGADAQLVHGLITRTGRVLGRFTAFPDTPPPPLAALTAPPALPPALAALPRSVHYVPQFLSADDEAAVLRHVRAVPAARWSAGAHGRRTLNFGGRPSEQGESEALPEWAASLCLALMQSGCWAGEPPNHVLVNEYASGAGLDPHTDGPLYAARVATLSLGSDVVLDLHRVPKEGGLRPGAAWGEGGGGAGEREAEGDVDGCPPFAQLLLRRRSLHVMCDDAYSHCWHGITARKHDVVGPLVANLQHEDERGETVPRGPRVSIVFVHKFAAPA
;
A
#
# COMPACT_ATOMS: atom_id res chain seq x y z
N MET A 1 16.10 -22.26 19.37
CA MET A 1 15.93 -21.33 18.23
C MET A 1 17.01 -20.25 18.29
N MET A 2 17.33 -19.64 17.14
CA MET A 2 18.42 -18.68 17.00
C MET A 2 18.07 -17.30 17.56
N ALA A 3 19.10 -16.49 17.80
CA ALA A 3 18.96 -15.07 18.03
C ALA A 3 18.15 -14.42 16.90
N GLY A 4 17.44 -13.34 17.22
CA GLY A 4 16.62 -12.64 16.25
C GLY A 4 16.33 -11.22 16.69
N ARG A 5 16.06 -10.37 15.71
CA ARG A 5 15.71 -8.97 15.92
C ARG A 5 14.51 -8.66 15.05
N TRP A 6 13.54 -7.96 15.62
CA TRP A 6 12.28 -7.62 14.96
C TRP A 6 11.94 -6.16 15.15
N VAL A 7 11.42 -5.54 14.10
CA VAL A 7 10.68 -4.28 14.20
C VAL A 7 9.21 -4.61 14.42
N LEU A 8 8.63 -4.07 15.48
CA LEU A 8 7.23 -4.20 15.83
C LEU A 8 6.46 -2.98 15.37
N GLN A 9 5.42 -3.21 14.59
CA GLN A 9 4.50 -2.18 14.15
C GLN A 9 3.18 -2.28 14.92
N ARG A 10 2.76 -1.15 15.48
CA ARG A 10 1.50 -0.99 16.21
C ARG A 10 0.70 0.14 15.58
N ARG A 11 -0.63 -0.01 15.52
CA ARG A 11 -1.50 1.00 14.91
C ARG A 11 -1.36 2.34 15.65
N GLY A 12 -0.95 3.38 14.92
CA GLY A 12 -0.87 4.75 15.44
C GLY A 12 0.18 4.94 16.53
N GLN A 13 1.22 4.10 16.57
CA GLN A 13 2.31 4.20 17.54
C GLN A 13 3.66 4.16 16.79
N PRO A 14 4.73 4.72 17.36
CA PRO A 14 6.08 4.55 16.83
C PRO A 14 6.48 3.08 16.74
N GLU A 15 7.41 2.78 15.83
CA GLU A 15 8.02 1.46 15.75
C GLU A 15 8.79 1.13 17.04
N GLU A 16 8.71 -0.12 17.44
CA GLU A 16 9.47 -0.67 18.57
C GLU A 16 10.44 -1.72 18.02
N ALA A 17 11.61 -1.89 18.62
CA ALA A 17 12.51 -2.99 18.27
C ALA A 17 12.49 -4.04 19.38
N LEU A 18 12.44 -5.31 18.99
CA LEU A 18 12.48 -6.44 19.91
C LEU A 18 13.64 -7.36 19.52
N GLU A 19 14.47 -7.72 20.49
CA GLU A 19 15.66 -8.51 20.27
C GLU A 19 15.65 -9.75 21.17
N ARG A 20 16.13 -10.85 20.61
CA ARG A 20 16.35 -12.13 21.29
C ARG A 20 17.79 -12.55 21.08
N LEU A 21 18.48 -12.84 22.18
CA LEU A 21 19.80 -13.43 22.20
C LEU A 21 19.71 -14.95 22.36
N GLU A 22 20.80 -15.64 22.04
CA GLU A 22 20.89 -17.11 22.11
C GLU A 22 20.69 -17.65 23.54
N ASP A 23 21.09 -16.86 24.55
CA ASP A 23 20.92 -17.19 25.98
C ASP A 23 19.48 -17.00 26.50
N GLY A 24 18.54 -16.67 25.61
CA GLY A 24 17.14 -16.42 25.93
C GLY A 24 16.89 -15.08 26.64
N SER A 25 17.90 -14.22 26.79
CA SER A 25 17.69 -12.82 27.15
C SER A 25 17.41 -11.97 25.91
N GLY A 26 17.06 -10.70 26.11
CA GLY A 26 16.70 -9.82 25.00
C GLY A 26 16.42 -8.41 25.45
N TRP A 27 16.08 -7.57 24.47
CA TRP A 27 15.84 -6.15 24.67
C TRP A 27 14.57 -5.73 23.93
N LEU A 28 13.86 -4.78 24.53
CA LEU A 28 12.79 -4.02 23.89
C LEU A 28 13.25 -2.57 23.83
N THR A 29 13.30 -1.99 22.63
CA THR A 29 13.55 -0.57 22.42
C THR A 29 12.28 0.10 21.97
N ARG A 30 11.78 1.07 22.76
CA ARG A 30 10.58 1.86 22.44
C ARG A 30 10.86 3.32 22.72
N THR A 31 10.56 4.19 21.77
CA THR A 31 10.71 5.66 21.92
C THR A 31 12.09 6.08 22.45
N GLY A 32 13.16 5.38 22.04
CA GLY A 32 14.54 5.65 22.49
C GLY A 32 14.92 5.06 23.84
N GLU A 33 13.98 4.46 24.57
CA GLU A 33 14.25 3.73 25.81
C GLU A 33 14.42 2.24 25.54
N THR A 34 15.48 1.65 26.11
CA THR A 34 15.79 0.24 25.96
C THR A 34 15.62 -0.49 27.29
N VAL A 35 14.79 -1.53 27.30
CA VAL A 35 14.42 -2.31 28.49
C VAL A 35 14.84 -3.76 28.28
N ARG A 36 15.52 -4.35 29.27
CA ARG A 36 15.92 -5.75 29.23
C ARG A 36 14.72 -6.67 29.47
N GLY A 37 14.78 -7.88 28.98
CA GLY A 37 13.81 -8.91 29.33
C GLY A 37 14.32 -10.33 29.15
N ARG A 38 13.41 -11.28 29.36
CA ARG A 38 13.64 -12.72 29.18
C ARG A 38 12.59 -13.28 28.23
N TRP A 39 13.05 -14.14 27.33
CA TRP A 39 12.20 -14.91 26.45
C TRP A 39 11.77 -16.22 27.11
N LYS A 40 10.54 -16.63 26.81
CA LYS A 40 9.97 -17.93 27.14
C LYS A 40 9.39 -18.52 25.87
N GLU A 41 9.81 -19.73 25.55
CA GLU A 41 9.21 -20.50 24.47
C GLU A 41 8.00 -21.24 25.02
N LEU A 42 6.87 -21.08 24.33
CA LEU A 42 5.63 -21.80 24.57
C LEU A 42 5.23 -22.49 23.26
N PRO A 43 4.43 -23.57 23.30
CA PRO A 43 3.99 -24.23 22.07
C PRO A 43 3.33 -23.25 21.09
N GLY A 44 3.98 -23.00 19.94
CA GLY A 44 3.52 -22.08 18.89
C GLY A 44 3.66 -20.58 19.20
N LEU A 45 4.27 -20.20 20.32
CA LEU A 45 4.32 -18.82 20.80
C LEU A 45 5.69 -18.48 21.40
N LEU A 46 6.19 -17.28 21.10
CA LEU A 46 7.31 -16.67 21.80
C LEU A 46 6.80 -15.56 22.71
N ARG A 47 7.12 -15.67 24.01
CA ARG A 47 6.80 -14.65 25.01
C ARG A 47 8.06 -13.92 25.43
N PHE A 48 8.13 -12.62 25.19
CA PHE A 48 9.12 -11.75 25.81
C PHE A 48 8.53 -11.07 27.05
N VAL A 49 9.23 -11.14 28.18
CA VAL A 49 8.85 -10.47 29.42
C VAL A 49 9.89 -9.38 29.72
N ALA A 50 9.50 -8.13 29.51
CA ALA A 50 10.34 -6.97 29.82
C ALA A 50 10.40 -6.75 31.34
N THR A 51 11.51 -6.20 31.84
CA THR A 51 11.64 -5.81 33.26
C THR A 51 10.69 -4.68 33.65
N SER A 52 10.14 -3.94 32.68
CA SER A 52 9.05 -2.98 32.89
C SER A 52 7.69 -3.63 33.19
N GLY A 53 7.57 -4.95 33.05
CA GLY A 53 6.32 -5.70 33.24
C GLY A 53 5.47 -5.85 31.98
N ASP A 54 5.90 -5.28 30.84
CA ASP A 54 5.27 -5.55 29.54
C ASP A 54 5.62 -6.97 29.05
N CYS A 55 4.60 -7.69 28.59
CA CYS A 55 4.71 -9.00 27.97
C CYS A 55 4.32 -8.92 26.50
N TYR A 56 5.18 -9.42 25.62
CA TYR A 56 4.94 -9.51 24.18
C TYR A 56 4.77 -10.98 23.82
N ASP A 57 3.54 -11.35 23.50
CA ASP A 57 3.15 -12.71 23.13
C ASP A 57 2.96 -12.78 21.62
N GLY A 58 3.96 -13.27 20.90
CA GLY A 58 3.93 -13.35 19.44
C GLY A 58 3.88 -14.78 18.91
N SER A 59 3.02 -15.01 17.92
CA SER A 59 2.97 -16.24 17.15
C SER A 59 4.23 -16.39 16.30
N VAL A 60 4.69 -17.63 16.16
CA VAL A 60 5.84 -17.96 15.31
C VAL A 60 5.37 -18.46 13.95
N GLY A 61 5.89 -17.87 12.87
CA GLY A 61 5.64 -18.29 11.50
C GLY A 61 6.38 -19.58 11.12
N ALA A 62 6.16 -20.06 9.89
CA ALA A 62 6.80 -21.28 9.38
C ALA A 62 8.33 -21.17 9.29
N ASP A 63 8.86 -19.96 9.20
CA ASP A 63 10.29 -19.60 9.14
C ASP A 63 10.91 -19.33 10.52
N ALA A 64 10.21 -19.70 11.60
CA ALA A 64 10.59 -19.42 12.97
C ALA A 64 10.68 -17.92 13.34
N GLN A 65 10.08 -17.03 12.55
CA GLN A 65 10.03 -15.59 12.83
C GLN A 65 8.78 -15.20 13.62
N LEU A 66 8.90 -14.16 14.45
CA LEU A 66 7.77 -13.53 15.10
C LEU A 66 6.91 -12.83 14.01
N VAL A 67 5.60 -13.08 13.99
CA VAL A 67 4.72 -12.53 12.93
C VAL A 67 3.70 -11.53 13.49
N HIS A 68 2.89 -11.94 14.45
CA HIS A 68 1.89 -11.07 15.07
C HIS A 68 1.70 -11.46 16.52
N GLY A 69 1.19 -10.54 17.34
CA GLY A 69 1.05 -10.83 18.75
C GLY A 69 0.26 -9.81 19.55
N LEU A 70 0.18 -10.08 20.85
CA LEU A 70 -0.45 -9.24 21.84
C LEU A 70 0.57 -8.66 22.79
N ILE A 71 0.36 -7.42 23.18
CA ILE A 71 1.09 -6.78 24.27
C ILE A 71 0.17 -6.79 25.48
N THR A 72 0.67 -7.31 26.60
CA THR A 72 -0.07 -7.32 27.86
C THR A 72 0.76 -6.75 29.00
N ARG A 73 0.11 -6.17 30.00
CA ARG A 73 0.72 -5.79 31.27
C ARG A 73 -0.22 -6.19 32.39
N THR A 74 0.28 -6.96 33.36
CA THR A 74 -0.51 -7.47 34.50
C THR A 74 -1.86 -8.07 34.07
N GLY A 75 -1.88 -8.85 32.99
CA GLY A 75 -3.09 -9.50 32.45
C GLY A 75 -4.00 -8.61 31.59
N ARG A 76 -3.76 -7.30 31.52
CA ARG A 76 -4.51 -6.37 30.65
C ARG A 76 -3.87 -6.29 29.27
N VAL A 77 -4.68 -6.38 28.21
CA VAL A 77 -4.23 -6.18 26.82
C VAL A 77 -3.98 -4.68 26.57
N LEU A 78 -2.76 -4.35 26.18
CA LEU A 78 -2.33 -3.00 25.79
C LEU A 78 -2.45 -2.76 24.29
N GLY A 79 -2.39 -3.82 23.48
CA GLY A 79 -2.54 -3.70 22.04
C GLY A 79 -2.14 -4.97 21.29
N ARG A 80 -2.19 -4.87 19.96
CA ARG A 80 -1.67 -5.87 19.02
C ARG A 80 -0.45 -5.30 18.31
N PHE A 81 0.47 -6.18 17.94
CA PHE A 81 1.60 -5.84 17.09
C PHE A 81 1.70 -6.81 15.91
N THR A 82 2.30 -6.32 14.83
CA THR A 82 2.86 -7.14 13.77
C THR A 82 4.37 -7.01 13.86
N ALA A 83 5.09 -8.12 13.75
CA ALA A 83 6.54 -8.16 13.82
C ALA A 83 7.14 -8.49 12.45
N PHE A 84 8.25 -7.85 12.16
CA PHE A 84 9.00 -8.04 10.93
C PHE A 84 10.47 -8.24 11.28
N PRO A 85 11.19 -9.17 10.62
CA PRO A 85 12.63 -9.30 10.82
C PRO A 85 13.35 -7.97 10.58
N ASP A 86 14.22 -7.57 11.51
CA ASP A 86 15.10 -6.39 11.40
C ASP A 86 16.39 -6.77 10.67
N THR A 87 16.23 -7.42 9.51
CA THR A 87 17.29 -7.75 8.59
C THR A 87 16.94 -7.22 7.20
N PRO A 88 17.93 -6.74 6.43
CA PRO A 88 17.67 -6.37 5.05
C PRO A 88 17.01 -7.54 4.30
N PRO A 89 15.95 -7.28 3.53
CA PRO A 89 15.35 -8.31 2.70
C PRO A 89 16.39 -8.85 1.71
N PRO A 90 16.52 -10.17 1.49
CA PRO A 90 17.24 -10.67 0.32
C PRO A 90 16.65 -10.09 -0.97
N PRO A 91 17.42 -10.06 -2.07
CA PRO A 91 16.94 -9.59 -3.37
C PRO A 91 15.60 -10.22 -3.75
N LEU A 92 14.73 -9.42 -4.38
CA LEU A 92 13.44 -9.92 -4.85
C LEU A 92 13.69 -10.91 -5.99
N ALA A 93 13.30 -12.17 -5.79
CA ALA A 93 13.37 -13.18 -6.83
C ALA A 93 12.53 -12.76 -8.06
N ALA A 94 12.89 -13.29 -9.23
CA ALA A 94 12.09 -13.07 -10.42
C ALA A 94 10.67 -13.62 -10.21
N LEU A 95 9.65 -12.80 -10.51
CA LEU A 95 8.26 -13.23 -10.41
C LEU A 95 8.01 -14.38 -11.38
N THR A 96 7.42 -15.46 -10.87
CA THR A 96 7.18 -16.65 -11.69
C THR A 96 5.94 -16.43 -12.56
N ALA A 97 6.14 -16.24 -13.86
CA ALA A 97 5.10 -16.17 -14.90
C ALA A 97 3.90 -15.26 -14.54
N PRO A 98 4.12 -13.93 -14.39
CA PRO A 98 3.03 -12.99 -14.13
C PRO A 98 1.92 -13.11 -15.19
N PRO A 99 0.64 -13.04 -14.80
CA PRO A 99 -0.48 -13.13 -15.75
C PRO A 99 -0.38 -12.06 -16.83
N ALA A 100 -0.73 -12.44 -18.07
CA ALA A 100 -0.72 -11.52 -19.19
C ALA A 100 -1.81 -10.44 -19.08
N LEU A 101 -1.64 -9.32 -19.78
CA LEU A 101 -2.63 -8.25 -19.84
C LEU A 101 -3.94 -8.76 -20.49
N PRO A 102 -5.09 -8.73 -19.78
CA PRO A 102 -6.37 -9.10 -20.36
C PRO A 102 -6.93 -7.99 -21.26
N PRO A 103 -7.99 -8.27 -22.04
CA PRO A 103 -8.72 -7.22 -22.75
C PRO A 103 -9.18 -6.09 -21.83
N ALA A 104 -9.40 -4.91 -22.41
CA ALA A 104 -9.95 -3.79 -21.66
C ALA A 104 -11.34 -4.12 -21.09
N LEU A 105 -11.65 -3.57 -19.92
CA LEU A 105 -12.93 -3.78 -19.26
C LEU A 105 -14.06 -3.19 -20.10
N ALA A 106 -15.04 -4.01 -20.47
CA ALA A 106 -16.05 -3.68 -21.48
C ALA A 106 -16.90 -2.43 -21.15
N ALA A 107 -17.11 -2.14 -19.87
CA ALA A 107 -17.89 -0.99 -19.39
C ALA A 107 -17.07 0.31 -19.24
N LEU A 108 -15.78 0.26 -19.53
CA LEU A 108 -14.83 1.36 -19.37
C LEU A 108 -14.24 1.79 -20.72
N PRO A 109 -13.53 2.93 -20.79
CA PRO A 109 -12.70 3.23 -21.95
C PRO A 109 -11.82 2.03 -22.29
N ARG A 110 -11.57 1.78 -23.58
CA ARG A 110 -10.79 0.63 -24.10
C ARG A 110 -9.30 0.64 -23.71
N SER A 111 -8.96 1.43 -22.70
CA SER A 111 -7.63 1.65 -22.18
C SER A 111 -7.58 1.51 -20.64
N VAL A 112 -8.57 0.84 -20.04
CA VAL A 112 -8.55 0.39 -18.64
C VAL A 112 -8.56 -1.14 -18.58
N HIS A 113 -7.57 -1.70 -17.90
CA HIS A 113 -7.38 -3.14 -17.74
C HIS A 113 -7.22 -3.50 -16.27
N TYR A 114 -7.63 -4.72 -15.91
CA TYR A 114 -7.50 -5.25 -14.55
C TYR A 114 -7.00 -6.69 -14.58
N VAL A 115 -5.90 -6.94 -13.89
CA VAL A 115 -5.24 -8.25 -13.77
C VAL A 115 -5.39 -8.73 -12.32
N PRO A 116 -6.31 -9.66 -12.03
CA PRO A 116 -6.39 -10.26 -10.69
C PRO A 116 -5.15 -11.12 -10.43
N GLN A 117 -4.74 -11.23 -9.17
CA GLN A 117 -3.69 -12.16 -8.72
C GLN A 117 -2.40 -12.07 -9.56
N PHE A 118 -1.99 -10.84 -9.89
CA PHE A 118 -0.74 -10.55 -10.59
C PHE A 118 0.48 -11.03 -9.79
N LEU A 119 0.40 -11.00 -8.46
CA LEU A 119 1.38 -11.60 -7.56
C LEU A 119 0.83 -12.83 -6.85
N SER A 120 1.73 -13.76 -6.52
CA SER A 120 1.47 -14.78 -5.50
C SER A 120 1.45 -14.15 -4.09
N ALA A 121 0.98 -14.91 -3.09
CA ALA A 121 1.02 -14.47 -1.70
C ALA A 121 2.47 -14.29 -1.18
N ASP A 122 3.39 -15.15 -1.60
CA ASP A 122 4.80 -15.09 -1.20
C ASP A 122 5.50 -13.89 -1.83
N ASP A 123 5.20 -13.60 -3.12
CA ASP A 123 5.73 -12.42 -3.80
C ASP A 123 5.20 -11.12 -3.17
N GLU A 124 3.92 -11.07 -2.80
CA GLU A 124 3.35 -9.94 -2.05
C GLU A 124 4.08 -9.72 -0.72
N ALA A 125 4.34 -10.79 0.02
CA ALA A 125 5.08 -10.72 1.28
C ALA A 125 6.52 -10.22 1.08
N ALA A 126 7.20 -10.71 0.04
CA ALA A 126 8.55 -10.29 -0.31
C ALA A 126 8.61 -8.81 -0.70
N VAL A 127 7.71 -8.35 -1.59
CA VAL A 127 7.63 -6.94 -2.00
C VAL A 127 7.32 -6.03 -0.82
N LEU A 128 6.35 -6.39 0.03
CA LEU A 128 6.02 -5.62 1.23
C LEU A 128 7.20 -5.53 2.21
N ARG A 129 8.05 -6.56 2.30
CA ARG A 129 9.28 -6.52 3.10
C ARG A 129 10.27 -5.49 2.55
N HIS A 130 10.43 -5.40 1.23
CA HIS A 130 11.26 -4.36 0.61
C HIS A 130 10.73 -2.96 0.86
N VAL A 131 9.42 -2.73 0.71
CA VAL A 131 8.80 -1.42 0.97
C VAL A 131 9.01 -0.98 2.41
N ARG A 132 8.84 -1.89 3.38
CA ARG A 132 9.03 -1.59 4.81
C ARG A 132 10.48 -1.33 5.19
N ALA A 133 11.43 -1.99 4.52
CA ALA A 133 12.86 -1.79 4.77
C ALA A 133 13.36 -0.41 4.31
N VAL A 134 12.56 0.36 3.57
CA VAL A 134 12.90 1.73 3.17
C VAL A 134 12.93 2.64 4.41
N PRO A 135 14.04 3.34 4.70
CA PRO A 135 14.15 4.18 5.88
C PRO A 135 13.02 5.22 6.00
N ALA A 136 12.50 5.42 7.21
CA ALA A 136 11.41 6.36 7.49
C ALA A 136 11.67 7.77 6.93
N ALA A 137 12.92 8.24 6.91
CA ALA A 137 13.32 9.54 6.39
C ALA A 137 13.13 9.73 4.87
N ARG A 138 12.96 8.65 4.10
CA ARG A 138 12.62 8.72 2.67
C ARG A 138 11.13 8.97 2.44
N TRP A 139 10.29 8.66 3.43
CA TRP A 139 8.84 8.81 3.32
C TRP A 139 8.43 10.26 3.48
N SER A 140 7.58 10.73 2.58
CA SER A 140 6.91 12.02 2.68
C SER A 140 5.51 11.84 3.26
N ALA A 141 5.11 12.73 4.17
CA ALA A 141 3.73 12.76 4.65
C ALA A 141 2.80 13.20 3.50
N GLY A 142 1.70 12.50 3.32
CA GLY A 142 0.64 12.83 2.37
C GLY A 142 -0.65 13.24 3.06
N ALA A 143 -1.61 13.72 2.28
CA ALA A 143 -2.95 14.02 2.77
C ALA A 143 -3.71 12.74 3.19
N HIS A 144 -4.73 12.92 4.03
CA HIS A 144 -5.72 11.89 4.37
C HIS A 144 -5.17 10.60 4.97
N GLY A 145 -4.11 10.69 5.79
CA GLY A 145 -3.53 9.52 6.45
C GLY A 145 -2.73 8.61 5.51
N ARG A 146 -2.21 9.18 4.42
CA ARG A 146 -1.30 8.54 3.47
C ARG A 146 0.14 9.01 3.69
N ARG A 147 1.11 8.16 3.33
CA ARG A 147 2.51 8.56 3.12
C ARG A 147 3.02 8.04 1.77
N THR A 148 4.02 8.70 1.21
CA THR A 148 4.51 8.40 -0.13
C THR A 148 6.04 8.23 -0.20
N LEU A 149 6.49 7.38 -1.11
CA LEU A 149 7.87 7.27 -1.57
C LEU A 149 7.92 7.47 -3.08
N ASN A 150 9.04 7.97 -3.57
CA ASN A 150 9.33 8.05 -4.99
C ASN A 150 10.74 7.49 -5.23
N PHE A 151 10.88 6.75 -6.33
CA PHE A 151 12.14 6.23 -6.87
C PHE A 151 12.22 6.59 -8.34
N GLY A 152 13.40 6.95 -8.84
CA GLY A 152 13.54 7.54 -10.18
C GLY A 152 13.41 9.07 -10.17
N GLY A 153 13.57 9.71 -9.01
CA GLY A 153 13.46 11.16 -8.83
C GLY A 153 12.13 11.63 -8.25
N ARG A 154 11.80 12.91 -8.45
CA ARG A 154 10.56 13.51 -7.91
C ARG A 154 9.44 13.60 -8.94
N PRO A 155 8.15 13.46 -8.55
CA PRO A 155 7.04 13.57 -9.49
C PRO A 155 6.93 14.91 -10.23
N SER A 156 7.43 15.99 -9.62
CA SER A 156 7.39 17.35 -10.18
C SER A 156 8.60 17.69 -11.06
N GLU A 157 9.56 16.79 -11.20
CA GLU A 157 10.80 16.98 -11.96
C GLU A 157 10.76 16.14 -13.24
N GLN A 158 11.19 16.73 -14.36
CA GLN A 158 11.35 16.01 -15.63
C GLN A 158 12.60 15.14 -15.63
N GLY A 159 12.54 14.01 -16.34
CA GLY A 159 13.60 13.01 -16.37
C GLY A 159 13.77 12.22 -15.07
N GLU A 160 14.48 11.10 -15.16
CA GLU A 160 14.99 10.40 -13.99
C GLU A 160 16.22 11.09 -13.39
N SER A 161 16.34 11.05 -12.05
CA SER A 161 17.51 11.57 -11.33
C SER A 161 18.21 10.53 -10.45
N GLU A 162 17.65 9.34 -10.31
CA GLU A 162 18.26 8.19 -9.63
C GLU A 162 17.84 6.87 -10.31
N ALA A 163 18.64 5.82 -10.15
CA ALA A 163 18.25 4.48 -10.58
C ALA A 163 17.14 3.90 -9.68
N LEU A 164 16.27 3.07 -10.25
CA LEU A 164 15.30 2.32 -9.46
C LEU A 164 16.01 1.30 -8.55
N PRO A 165 15.53 1.07 -7.32
CA PRO A 165 16.04 -0.01 -6.49
C PRO A 165 15.75 -1.36 -7.15
N GLU A 166 16.63 -2.33 -6.93
CA GLU A 166 16.59 -3.65 -7.60
C GLU A 166 15.22 -4.33 -7.54
N TRP A 167 14.58 -4.33 -6.37
CA TRP A 167 13.23 -4.90 -6.20
C TRP A 167 12.18 -4.22 -7.08
N ALA A 168 12.26 -2.91 -7.29
CA ALA A 168 11.32 -2.18 -8.14
C ALA A 168 11.62 -2.44 -9.61
N ALA A 169 12.91 -2.50 -9.99
CA ALA A 169 13.34 -2.88 -11.33
C ALA A 169 12.87 -4.30 -11.70
N SER A 170 12.91 -5.27 -10.77
CA SER A 170 12.36 -6.61 -10.99
C SER A 170 10.85 -6.60 -11.24
N LEU A 171 10.09 -5.72 -10.58
CA LEU A 171 8.66 -5.54 -10.86
C LEU A 171 8.43 -4.90 -12.23
N CYS A 172 9.23 -3.89 -12.62
CA CYS A 172 9.19 -3.32 -13.97
C CYS A 172 9.42 -4.39 -15.04
N LEU A 173 10.40 -5.27 -14.83
CA LEU A 173 10.68 -6.38 -15.75
C LEU A 173 9.50 -7.35 -15.86
N ALA A 174 8.85 -7.68 -14.75
CA ALA A 174 7.66 -8.54 -14.75
C ALA A 174 6.47 -7.92 -15.50
N LEU A 175 6.27 -6.60 -15.38
CA LEU A 175 5.26 -5.86 -16.13
C LEU A 175 5.53 -5.92 -17.64
N MET A 176 6.80 -5.75 -18.04
CA MET A 176 7.22 -5.87 -19.44
C MET A 176 7.01 -7.29 -19.99
N GLN A 177 7.43 -8.31 -19.25
CA GLN A 177 7.37 -9.71 -19.69
C GLN A 177 5.94 -10.25 -19.80
N SER A 178 5.03 -9.78 -18.94
CA SER A 178 3.60 -10.11 -19.01
C SER A 178 2.86 -9.35 -20.11
N GLY A 179 3.48 -8.36 -20.74
CA GLY A 179 2.79 -7.44 -21.65
C GLY A 179 1.83 -6.48 -20.94
N CYS A 180 1.83 -6.44 -19.60
CA CYS A 180 1.09 -5.43 -18.83
C CYS A 180 1.67 -4.03 -18.95
N TRP A 181 2.90 -3.94 -19.48
CA TRP A 181 3.52 -2.71 -19.91
C TRP A 181 4.12 -2.88 -21.32
N ALA A 182 3.84 -1.92 -22.20
CA ALA A 182 4.42 -1.88 -23.55
C ALA A 182 5.29 -0.62 -23.76
N GLY A 183 6.20 -0.66 -24.73
CA GLY A 183 7.11 0.46 -25.02
C GLY A 183 8.26 0.56 -24.02
N GLU A 184 8.76 1.78 -23.82
CA GLU A 184 9.88 2.05 -22.92
C GLU A 184 9.55 1.67 -21.47
N PRO A 185 10.47 1.01 -20.74
CA PRO A 185 10.18 0.47 -19.41
C PRO A 185 9.90 1.60 -18.40
N PRO A 186 9.10 1.34 -17.35
CA PRO A 186 8.92 2.33 -16.29
C PRO A 186 10.27 2.72 -15.66
N ASN A 187 10.53 4.01 -15.58
CA ASN A 187 11.74 4.60 -14.99
C ASN A 187 11.44 5.36 -13.69
N HIS A 188 10.17 5.45 -13.27
CA HIS A 188 9.75 6.13 -12.05
C HIS A 188 8.66 5.32 -11.33
N VAL A 189 8.85 5.14 -10.03
CA VAL A 189 8.00 4.30 -9.18
C VAL A 189 7.57 5.07 -7.94
N LEU A 190 6.26 5.18 -7.72
CA LEU A 190 5.67 5.81 -6.54
C LEU A 190 5.05 4.74 -5.64
N VAL A 191 5.45 4.71 -4.37
CA VAL A 191 4.83 3.84 -3.37
C VAL A 191 3.93 4.69 -2.48
N ASN A 192 2.67 4.29 -2.36
CA ASN A 192 1.69 4.93 -1.50
C ASN A 192 1.28 3.97 -0.40
N GLU A 193 1.41 4.38 0.87
CA GLU A 193 0.91 3.62 2.01
C GLU A 193 -0.27 4.33 2.67
N TYR A 194 -1.35 3.58 2.87
CA TYR A 194 -2.63 4.06 3.36
C TYR A 194 -2.92 3.40 4.72
N ALA A 195 -3.18 4.23 5.72
CA ALA A 195 -3.78 3.74 6.95
C ALA A 195 -5.22 3.26 6.71
N SER A 196 -5.75 2.40 7.59
CA SER A 196 -7.17 2.03 7.55
C SER A 196 -8.05 3.28 7.72
N GLY A 197 -8.90 3.55 6.74
CA GLY A 197 -9.72 4.77 6.67
C GLY A 197 -9.17 5.86 5.75
N ALA A 198 -7.91 5.75 5.30
CA ALA A 198 -7.28 6.75 4.45
C ALA A 198 -7.90 6.79 3.03
N GLY A 199 -7.69 7.91 2.36
CA GLY A 199 -8.19 8.18 1.01
C GLY A 199 -7.15 8.82 0.10
N LEU A 200 -7.60 9.11 -1.12
CA LEU A 200 -6.87 9.81 -2.17
C LEU A 200 -7.87 10.67 -2.92
N ASP A 201 -7.64 11.98 -2.93
CA ASP A 201 -8.51 12.89 -3.67
C ASP A 201 -8.51 12.54 -5.17
N PRO A 202 -9.65 12.66 -5.86
CA PRO A 202 -9.71 12.48 -7.31
C PRO A 202 -8.68 13.38 -8.03
N HIS A 203 -7.86 12.80 -8.90
CA HIS A 203 -6.82 13.51 -9.67
C HIS A 203 -6.44 12.75 -10.94
N THR A 204 -5.59 13.35 -11.78
CA THR A 204 -4.85 12.69 -12.85
C THR A 204 -3.35 12.69 -12.54
N ASP A 205 -2.60 11.76 -13.14
CA ASP A 205 -1.16 11.58 -12.87
C ASP A 205 -0.29 12.71 -13.45
N GLY A 206 -0.83 13.52 -14.36
CA GLY A 206 -0.16 14.68 -14.93
C GLY A 206 0.62 14.41 -16.23
N PRO A 207 1.17 15.46 -16.85
CA PRO A 207 1.67 15.39 -18.23
C PRO A 207 3.16 14.99 -18.36
N LEU A 208 3.84 14.72 -17.24
CA LEU A 208 5.29 14.44 -17.26
C LEU A 208 5.64 12.99 -17.61
N TYR A 209 4.63 12.15 -17.78
CA TYR A 209 4.78 10.73 -18.06
C TYR A 209 4.17 10.37 -19.43
N ALA A 210 4.69 9.29 -20.02
CA ALA A 210 3.98 8.58 -21.07
C ALA A 210 2.54 8.30 -20.62
N ALA A 211 1.59 8.29 -21.55
CA ALA A 211 0.17 8.12 -21.26
C ALA A 211 -0.19 6.67 -20.84
N ARG A 212 0.46 6.18 -19.80
CA ARG A 212 0.31 4.85 -19.23
C ARG A 212 0.73 4.85 -17.78
N VAL A 213 -0.09 4.22 -16.96
CA VAL A 213 0.20 3.91 -15.57
C VAL A 213 -0.21 2.47 -15.29
N ALA A 214 0.62 1.76 -14.54
CA ALA A 214 0.29 0.46 -13.96
C ALA A 214 0.38 0.58 -12.45
N THR A 215 -0.64 0.11 -11.72
CA THR A 215 -0.71 0.23 -10.27
C THR A 215 -0.97 -1.13 -9.65
N LEU A 216 0.02 -1.60 -8.90
CA LEU A 216 -0.03 -2.83 -8.13
C LEU A 216 -0.63 -2.55 -6.75
N SER A 217 -1.68 -3.28 -6.38
CA SER A 217 -2.36 -3.16 -5.08
C SER A 217 -1.93 -4.27 -4.13
N LEU A 218 -1.51 -3.93 -2.90
CA LEU A 218 -0.95 -4.86 -1.91
C LEU A 218 -1.55 -4.62 -0.52
N GLY A 219 -1.56 -5.65 0.31
CA GLY A 219 -1.86 -5.60 1.75
C GLY A 219 -3.35 -5.51 2.11
N SER A 220 -4.14 -4.73 1.38
CA SER A 220 -5.60 -4.65 1.56
C SER A 220 -6.31 -4.26 0.27
N ASP A 221 -7.55 -4.71 0.17
CA ASP A 221 -8.47 -4.41 -0.92
C ASP A 221 -9.01 -2.97 -0.79
N VAL A 222 -9.42 -2.37 -1.91
CA VAL A 222 -10.03 -1.04 -1.94
C VAL A 222 -10.91 -0.86 -3.19
N VAL A 223 -11.95 -0.04 -3.10
CA VAL A 223 -12.64 0.48 -4.29
C VAL A 223 -12.01 1.80 -4.74
N LEU A 224 -11.57 1.84 -6.01
CA LEU A 224 -11.11 3.03 -6.71
C LEU A 224 -12.27 3.65 -7.49
N ASP A 225 -12.49 4.94 -7.28
CA ASP A 225 -13.53 5.73 -7.93
C ASP A 225 -12.96 6.36 -9.22
N LEU A 226 -13.66 6.19 -10.35
CA LEU A 226 -13.32 6.81 -11.64
C LEU A 226 -14.33 7.91 -11.97
N HIS A 227 -13.84 9.13 -12.13
CA HIS A 227 -14.61 10.33 -12.42
C HIS A 227 -14.24 10.87 -13.80
N ARG A 228 -15.19 11.54 -14.45
CA ARG A 228 -14.90 12.29 -15.68
C ARG A 228 -14.26 13.61 -15.29
N VAL A 229 -13.25 14.05 -16.05
CA VAL A 229 -12.74 15.43 -15.91
C VAL A 229 -13.91 16.40 -16.08
N PRO A 230 -14.15 17.33 -15.15
CA PRO A 230 -15.16 18.36 -15.34
C PRO A 230 -14.86 19.16 -16.62
N LYS A 231 -15.87 19.43 -17.44
CA LYS A 231 -15.71 20.39 -18.55
C LYS A 231 -15.30 21.76 -17.97
N GLU A 232 -14.51 22.54 -18.70
CA GLU A 232 -14.05 23.87 -18.27
C GLU A 232 -15.20 24.66 -17.61
N GLY A 233 -14.98 25.11 -16.36
CA GLY A 233 -15.99 25.77 -15.52
C GLY A 233 -16.66 24.89 -14.46
N GLY A 234 -16.46 23.56 -14.47
CA GLY A 234 -16.90 22.67 -13.40
C GLY A 234 -15.99 22.75 -12.16
N LEU A 235 -16.59 22.67 -10.96
CA LEU A 235 -15.84 22.59 -9.70
C LEU A 235 -14.91 21.37 -9.73
N ARG A 236 -13.66 21.54 -9.28
CA ARG A 236 -12.73 20.43 -9.09
C ARG A 236 -13.30 19.52 -7.98
N PRO A 237 -13.49 18.21 -8.22
CA PRO A 237 -13.85 17.26 -7.18
C PRO A 237 -12.78 17.30 -6.09
N GLY A 238 -13.09 17.88 -4.92
CA GLY A 238 -12.13 18.10 -3.83
C GLY A 238 -12.02 19.54 -3.31
N ALA A 239 -12.62 20.53 -3.99
CA ALA A 239 -12.66 21.92 -3.50
C ALA A 239 -13.63 22.16 -2.31
N ALA A 240 -14.30 21.11 -1.81
CA ALA A 240 -15.29 21.19 -0.74
C ALA A 240 -14.69 21.26 0.68
N TRP A 241 -13.40 21.01 0.85
CA TRP A 241 -12.72 21.12 2.15
C TRP A 241 -11.85 22.38 2.16
N GLY A 242 -12.49 23.52 2.38
CA GLY A 242 -11.82 24.82 2.40
C GLY A 242 -10.71 24.91 3.45
N GLU A 243 -9.65 25.63 3.10
CA GLU A 243 -8.75 26.24 4.08
C GLU A 243 -9.56 27.22 4.94
N GLY A 244 -10.06 26.77 6.10
CA GLY A 244 -10.64 27.70 7.07
C GLY A 244 -11.67 27.10 8.03
N GLY A 245 -11.30 27.09 9.32
CA GLY A 245 -12.24 27.29 10.42
C GLY A 245 -12.89 26.05 11.01
N GLY A 246 -12.61 25.80 12.29
CA GLY A 246 -13.13 24.67 13.05
C GLY A 246 -14.64 24.70 13.30
N GLY A 247 -15.19 23.50 13.49
CA GLY A 247 -16.54 23.26 13.96
C GLY A 247 -16.79 21.77 14.08
N ALA A 248 -16.76 21.24 15.31
CA ALA A 248 -17.15 19.87 15.60
C ALA A 248 -18.65 19.70 15.34
N GLY A 249 -19.00 18.84 14.40
CA GLY A 249 -20.35 18.38 14.14
C GLY A 249 -20.30 17.08 13.35
N GLU A 250 -20.80 16.01 13.95
CA GLU A 250 -20.96 14.70 13.32
C GLU A 250 -21.81 14.88 12.05
N ARG A 251 -21.21 14.62 10.88
CA ARG A 251 -21.93 14.54 9.60
C ARG A 251 -21.86 13.11 9.11
N GLU A 252 -23.03 12.53 8.86
CA GLU A 252 -23.21 11.22 8.26
C GLU A 252 -22.60 11.20 6.86
N ALA A 253 -21.85 10.14 6.57
CA ALA A 253 -20.99 10.02 5.41
C ALA A 253 -21.79 9.57 4.17
N GLU A 254 -22.23 10.51 3.35
CA GLU A 254 -22.50 10.27 1.93
C GLU A 254 -21.36 10.90 1.13
N GLY A 255 -20.42 10.05 0.70
CA GLY A 255 -19.20 10.43 0.00
C GLY A 255 -19.43 10.72 -1.48
N ASP A 256 -20.19 11.77 -1.78
CA ASP A 256 -20.14 12.40 -3.09
C ASP A 256 -19.19 13.59 -3.02
N VAL A 257 -18.16 13.57 -3.87
CA VAL A 257 -17.39 14.78 -4.17
C VAL A 257 -18.35 15.77 -4.82
N ASP A 258 -18.70 16.84 -4.10
CA ASP A 258 -19.65 17.88 -4.52
C ASP A 258 -19.57 18.16 -6.04
N GLY A 259 -20.55 17.64 -6.78
CA GLY A 259 -20.79 17.94 -8.20
C GLY A 259 -20.25 16.96 -9.26
N CYS A 260 -19.53 15.87 -8.91
CA CYS A 260 -19.07 14.89 -9.92
C CYS A 260 -19.02 13.44 -9.39
N PRO A 261 -20.14 12.70 -9.35
CA PRO A 261 -20.14 11.30 -8.92
C PRO A 261 -19.26 10.44 -9.84
N PRO A 262 -18.70 9.32 -9.33
CA PRO A 262 -17.94 8.41 -10.17
C PRO A 262 -18.85 7.82 -11.25
N PHE A 263 -18.35 7.75 -12.49
CA PHE A 263 -19.08 7.07 -13.57
C PHE A 263 -18.84 5.55 -13.56
N ALA A 264 -17.77 5.12 -12.91
CA ALA A 264 -17.43 3.72 -12.71
C ALA A 264 -16.50 3.53 -11.51
N GLN A 265 -16.38 2.30 -11.05
CA GLN A 265 -15.52 1.91 -9.94
C GLN A 265 -14.72 0.65 -10.29
N LEU A 266 -13.53 0.52 -9.69
CA LEU A 266 -12.73 -0.70 -9.73
C LEU A 266 -12.56 -1.26 -8.32
N LEU A 267 -12.95 -2.52 -8.10
CA LEU A 267 -12.59 -3.27 -6.91
C LEU A 267 -11.15 -3.77 -7.06
N LEU A 268 -10.22 -3.07 -6.43
CA LEU A 268 -8.81 -3.42 -6.44
C LEU A 268 -8.52 -4.38 -5.29
N ARG A 269 -8.62 -5.68 -5.56
CA ARG A 269 -8.21 -6.73 -4.61
C ARG A 269 -6.69 -6.66 -4.38
N ARG A 270 -6.20 -7.06 -3.22
CA ARG A 270 -4.75 -7.24 -3.01
C ARG A 270 -4.16 -8.19 -4.06
N ARG A 271 -2.88 -8.00 -4.36
CA ARG A 271 -2.10 -8.70 -5.41
C ARG A 271 -2.61 -8.49 -6.83
N SER A 272 -3.51 -7.55 -7.06
CA SER A 272 -3.97 -7.22 -8.41
C SER A 272 -3.17 -6.06 -9.00
N LEU A 273 -3.14 -6.02 -10.33
CA LEU A 273 -2.64 -4.90 -11.11
C LEU A 273 -3.81 -4.25 -11.84
N HIS A 274 -3.91 -2.93 -11.81
CA HIS A 274 -4.73 -2.21 -12.80
C HIS A 274 -3.83 -1.38 -13.71
N VAL A 275 -4.21 -1.28 -14.97
CA VAL A 275 -3.49 -0.51 -15.99
C VAL A 275 -4.45 0.49 -16.61
N MET A 276 -4.06 1.75 -16.64
CA MET A 276 -4.73 2.80 -17.40
C MET A 276 -3.75 3.35 -18.43
N CYS A 277 -4.18 3.44 -19.69
CA CYS A 277 -3.39 4.08 -20.75
C CYS A 277 -4.24 5.04 -21.58
N ASP A 278 -3.58 5.79 -22.45
CA ASP A 278 -4.15 6.64 -23.49
C ASP A 278 -5.29 7.54 -22.95
N ASP A 279 -6.52 7.33 -23.43
CA ASP A 279 -7.70 8.11 -23.08
C ASP A 279 -8.00 8.06 -21.58
N ALA A 280 -7.98 6.88 -20.97
CA ALA A 280 -8.22 6.72 -19.54
C ALA A 280 -7.17 7.43 -18.69
N TYR A 281 -5.90 7.31 -19.04
CA TYR A 281 -4.81 8.01 -18.34
C TYR A 281 -5.01 9.53 -18.37
N SER A 282 -5.40 10.07 -19.52
CA SER A 282 -5.47 11.52 -19.74
C SER A 282 -6.78 12.14 -19.25
N HIS A 283 -7.87 11.38 -19.23
CA HIS A 283 -9.22 11.92 -19.08
C HIS A 283 -10.06 11.29 -17.95
N CYS A 284 -9.56 10.28 -17.25
CA CYS A 284 -10.23 9.74 -16.06
C CYS A 284 -9.52 10.24 -14.80
N TRP A 285 -10.25 11.02 -14.01
CA TRP A 285 -9.83 11.32 -12.64
C TRP A 285 -10.04 10.06 -11.81
N HIS A 286 -9.07 9.72 -10.99
CA HIS A 286 -9.18 8.55 -10.12
C HIS A 286 -8.91 8.93 -8.67
N GLY A 287 -9.66 8.33 -7.75
CA GLY A 287 -9.61 8.65 -6.33
C GLY A 287 -10.02 7.46 -5.47
N ILE A 288 -9.74 7.57 -4.17
CA ILE A 288 -10.13 6.61 -3.15
C ILE A 288 -10.84 7.40 -2.07
N THR A 289 -12.16 7.27 -1.98
CA THR A 289 -12.92 7.90 -0.88
C THR A 289 -12.40 7.44 0.49
N ALA A 290 -12.21 8.35 1.45
CA ALA A 290 -11.78 8.01 2.81
C ALA A 290 -12.89 7.32 3.62
N ARG A 291 -12.76 6.00 3.82
CA ARG A 291 -13.71 5.16 4.59
C ARG A 291 -13.06 3.89 5.09
N LYS A 292 -13.67 3.24 6.09
CA LYS A 292 -13.13 2.03 6.75
C LYS A 292 -13.53 0.72 6.06
N HIS A 293 -14.56 0.75 5.22
CA HIS A 293 -15.02 -0.37 4.43
C HIS A 293 -15.62 0.17 3.13
N ASP A 294 -15.60 -0.65 2.08
CA ASP A 294 -16.33 -0.43 0.84
C ASP A 294 -17.55 -1.35 0.77
N VAL A 295 -18.49 -1.02 -0.12
CA VAL A 295 -19.57 -1.92 -0.53
C VAL A 295 -19.45 -2.11 -2.04
N VAL A 296 -19.51 -3.37 -2.49
CA VAL A 296 -19.44 -3.70 -3.92
C VAL A 296 -20.73 -3.26 -4.60
N GLY A 297 -20.72 -2.04 -5.13
CA GLY A 297 -21.88 -1.39 -5.71
C GLY A 297 -22.16 -1.75 -7.18
N PRO A 298 -23.22 -1.15 -7.77
CA PRO A 298 -23.56 -1.33 -9.18
C PRO A 298 -22.45 -0.85 -10.14
N LEU A 299 -21.68 0.17 -9.75
CA LEU A 299 -20.65 0.82 -10.57
C LEU A 299 -19.33 0.02 -10.68
N VAL A 300 -19.14 -1.02 -9.88
CA VAL A 300 -17.93 -1.85 -9.93
C VAL A 300 -17.89 -2.64 -11.24
N ALA A 301 -16.87 -2.36 -12.06
CA ALA A 301 -16.80 -2.82 -13.45
C ALA A 301 -15.93 -4.07 -13.66
N ASN A 302 -15.26 -4.57 -12.62
CA ASN A 302 -14.24 -5.61 -12.72
C ASN A 302 -14.47 -6.80 -11.78
N LEU A 303 -15.74 -7.11 -11.47
CA LEU A 303 -16.08 -8.26 -10.62
C LEU A 303 -15.50 -9.56 -11.20
N GLN A 304 -14.84 -10.31 -10.32
CA GLN A 304 -14.36 -11.66 -10.54
C GLN A 304 -15.41 -12.67 -10.05
N HIS A 305 -15.16 -13.96 -10.31
CA HIS A 305 -16.09 -15.03 -9.95
C HIS A 305 -16.34 -15.16 -8.43
N GLU A 306 -15.38 -14.74 -7.61
CA GLU A 306 -15.51 -14.72 -6.14
C GLU A 306 -16.16 -13.45 -5.58
N ASP A 307 -16.42 -12.44 -6.41
CA ASP A 307 -16.96 -11.15 -5.95
C ASP A 307 -18.49 -11.13 -6.00
N GLU A 308 -19.13 -10.59 -4.96
CA GLU A 308 -20.58 -10.47 -4.89
C GLU A 308 -21.03 -9.01 -4.76
N ARG A 309 -22.07 -8.62 -5.51
CA ARG A 309 -22.68 -7.30 -5.33
C ARG A 309 -23.32 -7.19 -3.95
N GLY A 310 -23.08 -6.08 -3.27
CA GLY A 310 -23.50 -5.86 -1.89
C GLY A 310 -22.52 -6.39 -0.84
N GLU A 311 -21.45 -7.10 -1.24
CA GLU A 311 -20.37 -7.51 -0.33
C GLU A 311 -19.76 -6.28 0.36
N THR A 312 -19.56 -6.38 1.67
CA THR A 312 -18.80 -5.38 2.43
C THR A 312 -17.32 -5.76 2.46
N VAL A 313 -16.47 -4.88 1.94
CA VAL A 313 -15.03 -5.09 1.83
C VAL A 313 -14.32 -4.26 2.91
N PRO A 314 -13.81 -4.87 4.00
CA PRO A 314 -13.14 -4.14 5.06
C PRO A 314 -11.76 -3.61 4.62
N ARG A 315 -11.43 -2.36 4.97
CA ARG A 315 -10.12 -1.76 4.64
C ARG A 315 -9.12 -1.89 5.78
N GLY A 316 -8.03 -2.61 5.51
CA GLY A 316 -6.83 -2.64 6.34
C GLY A 316 -5.75 -1.64 5.87
N PRO A 317 -4.54 -1.74 6.44
CA PRO A 317 -3.36 -1.08 5.87
C PRO A 317 -3.14 -1.55 4.43
N ARG A 318 -2.99 -0.59 3.51
CA ARG A 318 -2.81 -0.86 2.08
C ARG A 318 -1.54 -0.21 1.58
N VAL A 319 -0.87 -0.88 0.64
CA VAL A 319 0.20 -0.30 -0.16
C VAL A 319 -0.22 -0.34 -1.62
N SER A 320 0.07 0.71 -2.39
CA SER A 320 0.09 0.62 -3.84
C SER A 320 1.41 1.07 -4.42
N ILE A 321 1.86 0.38 -5.45
CA ILE A 321 3.08 0.69 -6.19
C ILE A 321 2.67 1.08 -7.60
N VAL A 322 2.94 2.33 -7.94
CA VAL A 322 2.55 2.97 -9.20
C VAL A 322 3.78 3.06 -10.08
N PHE A 323 3.68 2.53 -11.29
CA PHE A 323 4.73 2.47 -12.29
C PHE A 323 4.38 3.40 -13.45
N VAL A 324 5.31 4.32 -13.76
CA VAL A 324 5.18 5.28 -14.86
C VAL A 324 6.52 5.45 -15.59
N HIS A 325 6.47 5.90 -16.84
CA HIS A 325 7.66 6.29 -17.60
C HIS A 325 7.69 7.81 -17.76
N LYS A 326 8.61 8.49 -17.09
CA LYS A 326 8.89 9.92 -17.27
C LYS A 326 9.53 10.18 -18.61
N PHE A 327 9.09 11.24 -19.26
CA PHE A 327 9.82 11.77 -20.41
C PHE A 327 11.18 12.31 -20.00
N ALA A 328 12.15 12.19 -20.92
CA ALA A 328 13.44 12.83 -20.78
C ALA A 328 13.29 14.36 -20.62
N ALA A 329 14.20 14.96 -19.86
CA ALA A 329 14.30 16.42 -19.82
C ALA A 329 14.66 16.97 -21.21
N PRO A 330 14.14 18.14 -21.62
CA PRO A 330 14.56 18.78 -22.86
C PRO A 330 16.07 19.04 -22.82
N ALA A 331 16.72 18.77 -23.96
CA ALA A 331 18.15 18.99 -24.16
C ALA A 331 18.52 20.47 -24.16
#